data_AF-A0A812L415-F1
#
_entry.id   AF-A0A812L415-F1
#
_cell.length_a   1.000
_cell.length_b   1.000
_cell.length_c   1.000
_cell.angle_alpha   90.00
_cell.angle_beta   90.00
_cell.angle_gamma   90.00
#
_symmetry.space_group_name_H-M   'P 1'
#
loop_
_entity.id
_entity.type
_entity.pdbx_description
1 polymer ?
#
loop_
_entity_poly.entity_id
_entity_poly.type
_entity_poly.pdbx_seq_one_letter_code
_entity_poly.pdbx_strand_id
1 'polypeptide(L)'
;MDEELASDLQHFRSRYPFDDDAYNYIMNSSIEVQRELLRDFKPKQEGEEDYSALIMGFTKKRRQSVKERQQLNRFVPQHYEHYQPDYQSFGTFGAEQDVSLTEHELQAFRDRYPFDEDAYRYIVSSPPHVQREILRTFKPPREGEEDYSALVITFSKRCRNAAPSWDTSPMSRGPSGAEYEAFRQRYPFDDDTHNYLQSSPPEVRRQVLQSFKPPREGEADYSALLISFCKKMREQRLPPQLTAPQLGKGGYQSQPRNLGVGLWPQMQQPSHQPPWHQPPPPPAPRGGRFREERYAGYDGDDVALHTFRQRYPMDERAFDFLRSSQPWVQQAVLERFSPQRQDSDYSALIISFAKKCRERDQAGGLDAKRPRVY
;
A
#
# COMPACT_ATOMS: atom_id res chain seq x y z
N MET A 1 5.87 -33.26 -15.48
CA MET A 1 6.13 -32.13 -14.59
C MET A 1 7.64 -32.05 -14.43
N ASP A 2 8.18 -30.86 -14.19
CA ASP A 2 9.62 -30.69 -13.95
C ASP A 2 10.00 -31.38 -12.63
N GLU A 3 10.93 -32.34 -12.66
CA GLU A 3 11.30 -33.13 -11.46
C GLU A 3 11.88 -32.24 -10.36
N GLU A 4 12.63 -31.21 -10.76
CA GLU A 4 13.21 -30.22 -9.84
C GLU A 4 12.10 -29.48 -9.08
N LEU A 5 11.05 -29.07 -9.78
CA LEU A 5 9.93 -28.33 -9.20
C LEU A 5 9.11 -29.19 -8.22
N ALA A 6 8.97 -30.49 -8.49
CA ALA A 6 8.31 -31.41 -7.58
C ALA A 6 9.09 -31.57 -6.26
N SER A 7 10.42 -31.65 -6.35
CA SER A 7 11.31 -31.67 -5.18
C SER A 7 11.21 -30.37 -4.37
N ASP A 8 11.23 -29.22 -5.03
CA ASP A 8 11.10 -27.91 -4.38
C ASP A 8 9.75 -27.76 -3.66
N LEU A 9 8.66 -28.24 -4.26
CA LEU A 9 7.33 -28.22 -3.62
C LEU A 9 7.25 -29.14 -2.40
N GLN A 10 7.95 -30.28 -2.41
CA GLN A 10 8.08 -31.16 -1.25
C GLN A 10 8.87 -30.46 -0.13
N HIS A 11 9.99 -29.82 -0.46
CA HIS A 11 10.75 -29.04 0.51
C HIS A 11 9.91 -27.88 1.07
N PHE A 12 9.18 -27.18 0.21
CA PHE A 12 8.27 -26.11 0.60
C PHE A 12 7.17 -26.59 1.55
N ARG A 13 6.58 -27.76 1.30
CA ARG A 13 5.59 -28.40 2.19
C ARG A 13 6.16 -28.81 3.54
N SER A 14 7.42 -29.22 3.58
CA SER A 14 8.11 -29.51 4.86
C SER A 14 8.34 -28.25 5.71
N ARG A 15 8.58 -27.11 5.05
CA ARG A 15 8.82 -25.82 5.71
C ARG A 15 7.53 -25.13 6.14
N TYR A 16 6.50 -25.23 5.31
CA TYR A 16 5.18 -24.65 5.55
C TYR A 16 4.17 -25.79 5.44
N PRO A 17 3.76 -26.41 6.56
CA PRO A 17 2.78 -27.49 6.52
C PRO A 17 1.44 -27.03 5.93
N PHE A 18 0.91 -27.78 4.96
CA PHE A 18 -0.43 -27.59 4.40
C PHE A 18 -1.02 -28.93 3.94
N ASP A 19 -2.34 -28.94 3.79
CA ASP A 19 -3.14 -30.10 3.43
C ASP A 19 -2.94 -30.55 1.97
N ASP A 20 -3.46 -31.74 1.66
CA ASP A 20 -3.37 -32.30 0.31
C ASP A 20 -4.20 -31.50 -0.71
N ASP A 21 -5.26 -30.82 -0.28
CA ASP A 21 -6.10 -30.00 -1.16
C ASP A 21 -5.34 -28.78 -1.69
N ALA A 22 -4.62 -28.08 -0.81
CA ALA A 22 -3.73 -26.98 -1.18
C ALA A 22 -2.58 -27.49 -2.07
N TYR A 23 -2.00 -28.66 -1.77
CA TYR A 23 -0.96 -29.28 -2.61
C TYR A 23 -1.48 -29.56 -4.03
N ASN A 24 -2.62 -30.23 -4.13
CA ASN A 24 -3.28 -30.52 -5.41
C ASN A 24 -3.64 -29.23 -6.16
N TYR A 25 -4.05 -28.17 -5.44
CA TYR A 25 -4.34 -26.87 -6.05
C TYR A 25 -3.11 -26.21 -6.67
N ILE A 26 -1.95 -26.29 -6.01
CA ILE A 26 -0.67 -25.80 -6.54
C ILE A 26 -0.23 -26.62 -7.76
N MET A 27 -0.32 -27.94 -7.65
CA MET A 27 0.07 -28.88 -8.71
C MET A 27 -0.75 -28.69 -9.99
N ASN A 28 -2.02 -28.35 -9.85
CA ASN A 28 -2.92 -28.01 -10.97
C ASN A 28 -2.77 -26.55 -11.47
N SER A 29 -1.86 -25.76 -10.90
CA SER A 29 -1.54 -24.40 -11.38
C SER A 29 -0.40 -24.42 -12.40
N SER A 30 -0.26 -23.36 -13.20
CA SER A 30 0.83 -23.28 -14.19
C SER A 30 2.21 -23.24 -13.54
N ILE A 31 3.24 -23.70 -14.26
CA ILE A 31 4.65 -23.71 -13.78
C ILE A 31 5.09 -22.31 -13.31
N GLU A 32 4.69 -21.26 -14.03
CA GLU A 32 4.96 -19.87 -13.65
C GLU A 32 4.40 -19.51 -12.28
N VAL A 33 3.17 -19.95 -11.98
CA VAL A 33 2.52 -19.70 -10.69
C VAL A 33 3.21 -20.49 -9.58
N GLN A 34 3.60 -21.74 -9.84
CA GLN A 34 4.33 -22.57 -8.89
C GLN A 34 5.68 -21.94 -8.53
N ARG A 35 6.45 -21.46 -9.53
CA ARG A 35 7.71 -20.75 -9.32
C ARG A 35 7.52 -19.43 -8.57
N GLU A 36 6.49 -18.65 -8.90
CA GLU A 36 6.17 -17.42 -8.16
C GLU A 36 5.78 -17.70 -6.71
N LEU A 37 5.06 -18.80 -6.43
CA LEU A 37 4.75 -19.23 -5.06
C LEU A 37 6.03 -19.54 -4.29
N LEU A 38 6.90 -20.40 -4.82
CA LEU A 38 8.15 -20.80 -4.17
C LEU A 38 9.08 -19.61 -3.89
N ARG A 39 9.12 -18.62 -4.79
CA ARG A 39 9.98 -17.43 -4.67
C ARG A 39 9.42 -16.37 -3.72
N ASP A 40 8.12 -16.09 -3.81
CA ASP A 40 7.54 -14.87 -3.25
C ASP A 40 6.67 -15.11 -2.01
N PHE A 41 6.31 -16.36 -1.69
CA PHE A 41 5.51 -16.65 -0.51
C PHE A 41 6.33 -16.45 0.77
N LYS A 42 5.91 -15.49 1.59
CA LYS A 42 6.48 -15.20 2.91
C LYS A 42 5.32 -14.94 3.87
N PRO A 43 4.94 -15.90 4.73
CA PRO A 43 3.84 -15.68 5.67
C PRO A 43 4.22 -14.61 6.68
N LYS A 44 3.21 -13.94 7.25
CA LYS A 44 3.46 -12.88 8.25
C LYS A 44 3.95 -13.44 9.57
N GLN A 45 3.60 -14.68 9.87
CA GLN A 45 4.02 -15.42 11.06
C GLN A 45 4.51 -16.81 10.60
N GLU A 46 5.74 -17.15 10.98
CA GLU A 46 6.30 -18.48 10.77
C GLU A 46 6.01 -19.36 12.00
N GLY A 47 5.81 -20.68 11.80
CA GLY A 47 5.48 -21.64 12.86
C GLY A 47 3.99 -21.90 13.08
N GLU A 48 3.12 -21.51 12.14
CA GLU A 48 1.71 -21.93 12.16
C GLU A 48 1.61 -23.43 11.77
N GLU A 49 0.66 -24.15 12.37
CA GLU A 49 0.47 -25.59 12.09
C GLU A 49 -0.18 -25.85 10.72
N ASP A 50 -0.88 -24.86 10.17
CA ASP A 50 -1.61 -24.98 8.91
C ASP A 50 -1.53 -23.70 8.07
N TYR A 51 -0.82 -23.78 6.94
CA TYR A 51 -0.67 -22.71 5.96
C TYR A 51 -1.64 -22.81 4.76
N SER A 52 -2.54 -23.79 4.74
CA SER A 52 -3.35 -24.15 3.56
C SER A 52 -4.13 -22.96 3.02
N ALA A 53 -4.84 -22.22 3.87
CA ALA A 53 -5.63 -21.06 3.47
C ALA A 53 -4.76 -19.91 2.92
N LEU A 54 -3.61 -19.65 3.53
CA LEU A 54 -2.68 -18.59 3.10
C LEU A 54 -2.06 -18.90 1.74
N ILE A 55 -1.63 -20.15 1.56
CA ILE A 55 -1.01 -20.65 0.32
C ILE A 55 -2.04 -20.69 -0.81
N MET A 56 -3.26 -21.17 -0.56
CA MET A 56 -4.34 -21.14 -1.55
C MET A 56 -4.69 -19.71 -1.96
N GLY A 57 -4.83 -18.80 -0.99
CA GLY A 57 -5.10 -17.38 -1.25
C GLY A 57 -4.01 -16.73 -2.10
N PHE A 58 -2.75 -17.00 -1.79
CA PHE A 58 -1.61 -16.50 -2.56
C PHE A 58 -1.58 -17.07 -3.98
N THR A 59 -1.71 -18.39 -4.12
CA THR A 59 -1.71 -19.10 -5.41
C THR A 59 -2.85 -18.59 -6.30
N LYS A 60 -4.05 -18.41 -5.75
CA LYS A 60 -5.20 -17.85 -6.47
C LYS A 60 -4.92 -16.44 -6.98
N LYS A 61 -4.30 -15.58 -6.16
CA LYS A 61 -3.91 -14.22 -6.55
C LYS A 61 -2.88 -14.23 -7.70
N ARG A 62 -1.89 -15.14 -7.67
CA ARG A 62 -0.91 -15.27 -8.75
C ARG A 62 -1.51 -15.78 -10.05
N ARG A 63 -2.42 -16.77 -10.00
CA ARG A 63 -3.17 -17.23 -11.17
C ARG A 63 -3.94 -16.09 -11.84
N GLN A 64 -4.58 -15.23 -11.05
CA GLN A 64 -5.30 -14.07 -11.56
C GLN A 64 -4.36 -13.07 -12.26
N SER A 65 -3.21 -12.77 -11.66
CA SER A 65 -2.20 -11.87 -12.25
C SER A 65 -1.62 -12.42 -13.56
N VAL A 66 -1.37 -13.73 -13.66
CA VAL A 66 -0.92 -14.36 -14.92
C VAL A 66 -1.99 -14.27 -15.99
N LYS A 67 -3.27 -14.52 -15.65
CA LYS A 67 -4.39 -14.34 -16.59
C LYS A 67 -4.51 -12.91 -17.11
N GLU A 68 -4.38 -11.91 -16.24
CA GLU A 68 -4.41 -10.49 -16.64
C GLU A 68 -3.24 -10.15 -17.57
N ARG A 69 -2.03 -10.64 -17.28
CA ARG A 69 -0.87 -10.49 -18.18
C ARG A 69 -1.09 -11.17 -19.53
N GLN A 70 -1.63 -12.37 -19.56
CA GLN A 70 -1.95 -13.09 -20.80
C GLN A 70 -3.04 -12.38 -21.62
N GLN A 71 -4.06 -11.83 -20.96
CA GLN A 71 -5.08 -11.01 -21.63
C GLN A 71 -4.47 -9.76 -22.27
N LEU A 72 -3.55 -9.08 -21.57
CA LEU A 72 -2.83 -7.94 -22.11
C LEU A 72 -1.95 -8.33 -23.31
N ASN A 73 -1.28 -9.48 -23.21
CA ASN A 73 -0.37 -9.97 -24.26
C ASN A 73 -1.12 -10.49 -25.49
N ARG A 74 -2.38 -10.93 -25.35
CA ARG A 74 -3.23 -11.36 -26.48
C ARG A 74 -3.50 -10.23 -27.48
N PHE A 75 -3.35 -8.96 -27.07
CA PHE A 75 -3.50 -7.80 -27.94
C PHE A 75 -2.20 -7.39 -28.65
N VAL A 76 -1.09 -8.11 -28.46
CA VAL A 76 0.14 -7.90 -29.24
C VAL A 76 0.04 -8.72 -30.53
N PRO A 77 -0.06 -8.09 -31.73
CA PRO A 77 -0.12 -8.82 -32.98
C PRO A 77 1.17 -9.63 -33.18
N GLN A 78 1.05 -10.95 -33.39
CA GLN A 78 2.18 -11.86 -33.63
C GLN A 78 2.87 -11.68 -35.00
N HIS A 79 2.64 -10.57 -35.71
CA HIS A 79 3.10 -10.38 -37.09
C HIS A 79 4.55 -9.88 -37.25
N TYR A 80 5.39 -9.95 -36.22
CA TYR A 80 6.76 -9.40 -36.24
C TYR A 80 7.88 -10.45 -36.10
N GLU A 81 7.65 -11.72 -36.45
CA GLU A 81 8.71 -12.75 -36.37
C GLU A 81 9.73 -12.76 -37.55
N HIS A 82 9.66 -11.84 -38.51
CA HIS A 82 10.55 -11.89 -39.69
C HIS A 82 11.43 -10.65 -39.95
N TYR A 83 11.64 -9.78 -38.97
CA TYR A 83 12.74 -8.80 -39.03
C TYR A 83 13.72 -9.09 -37.90
N GLN A 84 14.67 -10.01 -38.15
CA GLN A 84 15.97 -9.96 -37.48
C GLN A 84 16.84 -9.00 -38.30
N PRO A 85 17.12 -7.78 -37.82
CA PRO A 85 18.19 -7.01 -38.42
C PRO A 85 19.49 -7.75 -38.08
N ASP A 86 20.30 -8.04 -39.10
CA ASP A 86 21.65 -8.56 -38.93
C ASP A 86 22.48 -7.58 -38.09
N TYR A 87 22.45 -7.74 -36.77
CA TYR A 87 23.33 -7.05 -35.82
C TYR A 87 24.64 -7.81 -35.62
N GLN A 88 25.13 -8.49 -36.66
CA GLN A 88 26.48 -9.02 -36.64
C GLN A 88 27.44 -7.91 -37.07
N SER A 89 28.31 -7.52 -36.13
CA SER A 89 29.51 -6.70 -36.35
C SER A 89 29.35 -5.17 -36.25
N PHE A 90 28.98 -4.66 -35.08
CA PHE A 90 29.54 -3.38 -34.62
C PHE A 90 30.45 -3.62 -33.42
N GLY A 91 31.73 -3.37 -33.66
CA GLY A 91 32.83 -3.64 -32.75
C GLY A 91 32.75 -2.86 -31.45
N THR A 92 33.35 -3.47 -30.44
CA THR A 92 33.89 -2.89 -29.22
C THR A 92 34.82 -1.70 -29.53
N PHE A 93 34.25 -0.51 -29.77
CA PHE A 93 34.98 0.74 -29.81
C PHE A 93 34.26 1.79 -28.94
N GLY A 94 34.97 2.26 -27.91
CA GLY A 94 34.83 3.61 -27.36
C GLY A 94 33.58 3.94 -26.55
N ALA A 95 33.69 3.82 -25.22
CA ALA A 95 32.69 4.24 -24.24
C ALA A 95 32.51 5.77 -24.07
N GLU A 96 32.78 6.59 -25.10
CA GLU A 96 32.72 8.07 -24.99
C GLU A 96 32.08 8.79 -26.18
N GLN A 97 31.39 8.07 -27.07
CA GLN A 97 30.40 8.74 -27.92
C GLN A 97 29.06 8.70 -27.18
N ASP A 98 28.90 9.64 -26.26
CA ASP A 98 27.59 10.12 -25.81
C ASP A 98 26.95 10.81 -27.03
N VAL A 99 26.55 9.99 -28.01
CA VAL A 99 25.86 10.44 -29.20
C VAL A 99 24.54 10.98 -28.69
N SER A 100 24.48 12.31 -28.56
CA SER A 100 23.22 13.03 -28.52
C SER A 100 22.33 12.39 -29.57
N LEU A 101 21.22 11.78 -29.13
CA LEU A 101 20.20 11.30 -30.05
C LEU A 101 20.00 12.38 -31.10
N THR A 102 20.18 12.00 -32.36
CA THR A 102 20.22 13.01 -33.39
C THR A 102 18.82 13.61 -33.47
N GLU A 103 18.72 14.94 -33.49
CA GLU A 103 17.45 15.67 -33.72
C GLU A 103 16.62 15.02 -34.85
N HIS A 104 17.33 14.46 -35.84
CA HIS A 104 16.80 13.67 -36.93
C HIS A 104 15.99 12.42 -36.52
N GLU A 105 16.43 11.65 -35.52
CA GLU A 105 15.68 10.48 -35.03
C GLU A 105 14.38 10.88 -34.33
N LEU A 106 14.40 11.98 -33.57
CA LEU A 106 13.20 12.53 -32.94
C LEU A 106 12.25 13.12 -33.97
N GLN A 107 12.77 13.78 -35.02
CA GLN A 107 11.95 14.27 -36.12
C GLN A 107 11.31 13.11 -36.90
N ALA A 108 12.07 12.08 -37.25
CA ALA A 108 11.53 10.88 -37.90
C ALA A 108 10.46 10.18 -37.04
N PHE A 109 10.64 10.20 -35.71
CA PHE A 109 9.64 9.68 -34.79
C PHE A 109 8.37 10.53 -34.77
N ARG A 110 8.47 11.86 -34.83
CA ARG A 110 7.33 12.79 -34.93
C ARG A 110 6.61 12.70 -36.27
N ASP A 111 7.34 12.47 -37.36
CA ASP A 111 6.76 12.27 -38.69
C ASP A 111 5.96 10.95 -38.76
N ARG A 112 6.45 9.90 -38.07
CA ARG A 112 5.77 8.60 -37.99
C ARG A 112 4.58 8.61 -37.03
N TYR A 113 4.71 9.31 -35.91
CA TYR A 113 3.68 9.43 -34.89
C TYR A 113 3.44 10.91 -34.61
N PRO A 114 2.46 11.55 -35.27
CA PRO A 114 2.19 12.97 -35.05
C PRO A 114 1.84 13.24 -33.58
N PHE A 115 2.57 14.14 -32.94
CA PHE A 115 2.28 14.63 -31.59
C PHE A 115 2.64 16.12 -31.46
N ASP A 116 2.07 16.75 -30.44
CA ASP A 116 2.18 18.17 -30.17
C ASP A 116 3.57 18.59 -29.66
N GLU A 117 3.75 19.91 -29.54
CA GLU A 117 5.03 20.48 -29.11
C GLU A 117 5.34 20.17 -27.64
N ASP A 118 4.33 19.93 -26.81
CA ASP A 118 4.51 19.64 -25.39
C ASP A 118 5.04 18.22 -25.18
N ALA A 119 4.53 17.24 -25.94
CA ALA A 119 5.07 15.89 -26.00
C ALA A 119 6.52 15.88 -26.54
N TYR A 120 6.80 16.68 -27.58
CA TYR A 120 8.16 16.85 -28.10
C TYR A 120 9.13 17.36 -27.03
N ARG A 121 8.78 18.47 -26.38
CA ARG A 121 9.57 19.04 -25.27
C ARG A 121 9.74 18.06 -24.12
N TYR A 122 8.73 17.24 -23.83
CA TYR A 122 8.81 16.23 -22.78
C TYR A 122 9.85 15.14 -23.11
N ILE A 123 9.92 14.69 -24.36
CA ILE A 123 10.92 13.71 -24.79
C ILE A 123 12.31 14.34 -24.76
N VAL A 124 12.50 15.51 -25.38
CA VAL A 124 13.80 16.21 -25.44
C VAL A 124 14.35 16.53 -24.05
N SER A 125 13.48 16.87 -23.08
CA SER A 125 13.87 17.12 -21.69
C SER A 125 14.06 15.85 -20.84
N SER A 126 13.70 14.67 -21.37
CA SER A 126 13.95 13.40 -20.69
C SER A 126 15.43 12.99 -20.82
N PRO A 127 15.98 12.18 -19.89
CA PRO A 127 17.36 11.71 -20.02
C PRO A 127 17.63 11.03 -21.38
N PRO A 128 18.84 11.14 -21.96
CA PRO A 128 19.16 10.62 -23.32
C PRO A 128 18.80 9.16 -23.54
N HIS A 129 18.72 8.44 -22.45
CA HIS A 129 18.34 7.05 -22.47
C HIS A 129 16.89 6.72 -22.44
N VAL A 130 16.11 7.53 -21.72
CA VAL A 130 14.67 7.42 -21.75
C VAL A 130 14.22 7.73 -23.17
N GLN A 131 14.83 8.75 -23.78
CA GLN A 131 14.65 9.06 -25.19
C GLN A 131 14.96 7.85 -26.10
N ARG A 132 16.13 7.20 -25.95
CA ARG A 132 16.50 6.01 -26.73
C ARG A 132 15.50 4.86 -26.56
N GLU A 133 15.08 4.64 -25.32
CA GLU A 133 14.09 3.60 -25.02
C GLU A 133 12.74 3.93 -25.65
N ILE A 134 12.27 5.19 -25.58
CA ILE A 134 11.05 5.66 -26.26
C ILE A 134 11.15 5.38 -27.77
N LEU A 135 12.22 5.85 -28.41
CA LEU A 135 12.44 5.69 -29.85
C LEU A 135 12.48 4.21 -30.28
N ARG A 136 13.01 3.33 -29.42
CA ARG A 136 13.17 1.90 -29.73
C ARG A 136 11.91 1.08 -29.46
N THR A 137 11.20 1.37 -28.38
CA THR A 137 10.17 0.46 -27.85
C THR A 137 8.76 1.02 -27.85
N PHE A 138 8.56 2.30 -28.19
CA PHE A 138 7.23 2.86 -28.34
C PHE A 138 6.48 2.17 -29.49
N LYS A 139 5.35 1.56 -29.15
CA LYS A 139 4.40 0.95 -30.08
C LYS A 139 2.99 1.32 -29.62
N PRO A 140 2.29 2.22 -30.31
CA PRO A 140 0.95 2.62 -29.88
C PRO A 140 -0.04 1.45 -30.05
N PRO A 141 -1.13 1.40 -29.27
CA PRO A 141 -2.14 0.35 -29.40
C PRO A 141 -2.81 0.30 -30.77
N ARG A 142 -2.89 1.44 -31.47
CA ARG A 142 -3.45 1.60 -32.82
C ARG A 142 -2.57 2.55 -33.62
N GLU A 143 -2.27 2.18 -34.85
CA GLU A 143 -1.55 3.03 -35.82
C GLU A 143 -2.55 3.83 -36.67
N GLY A 144 -2.16 5.02 -37.13
CA GLY A 144 -2.99 5.93 -37.94
C GLY A 144 -3.87 6.91 -37.14
N GLU A 145 -3.59 7.13 -35.86
CA GLU A 145 -4.23 8.21 -35.09
C GLU A 145 -3.64 9.57 -35.49
N GLU A 146 -4.46 10.63 -35.47
CA GLU A 146 -4.01 11.98 -35.83
C GLU A 146 -3.17 12.63 -34.71
N ASP A 147 -3.28 12.15 -33.47
CA ASP A 147 -2.60 12.70 -32.30
C ASP A 147 -2.16 11.61 -31.30
N TYR A 148 -0.85 11.45 -31.16
CA TYR A 148 -0.20 10.51 -30.25
C TYR A 148 0.30 11.14 -28.95
N SER A 149 0.04 12.44 -28.70
CA SER A 149 0.68 13.21 -27.63
C SER A 149 0.50 12.58 -26.24
N ALA A 150 -0.73 12.20 -25.90
CA ALA A 150 -1.03 11.58 -24.61
C ALA A 150 -0.37 10.20 -24.45
N LEU A 151 -0.32 9.40 -25.52
CA LEU A 151 0.29 8.07 -25.52
C LEU A 151 1.81 8.16 -25.36
N VAL A 152 2.44 9.06 -26.11
CA VAL A 152 3.89 9.30 -26.05
C VAL A 152 4.30 9.81 -24.66
N ILE A 153 3.57 10.78 -24.09
CA ILE A 153 3.86 11.28 -22.73
C ILE A 153 3.69 10.17 -21.68
N THR A 154 2.63 9.37 -21.77
CA THR A 154 2.36 8.27 -20.84
C THR A 154 3.45 7.20 -20.92
N PHE A 155 3.86 6.85 -22.13
CA PHE A 155 4.96 5.90 -22.36
C PHE A 155 6.30 6.45 -21.89
N SER A 156 6.58 7.72 -22.15
CA SER A 156 7.80 8.40 -21.69
C SER A 156 7.90 8.41 -20.16
N LYS A 157 6.80 8.70 -19.46
CA LYS A 157 6.71 8.60 -17.99
C LYS A 157 6.99 7.17 -17.51
N ARG A 158 6.42 6.17 -18.19
CA ARG A 158 6.67 4.76 -17.88
C ARG A 158 8.14 4.41 -18.09
N CYS A 159 8.76 4.80 -19.19
CA CYS A 159 10.19 4.56 -19.46
C CYS A 159 11.07 5.21 -18.40
N ARG A 160 10.75 6.44 -17.98
CA ARG A 160 11.46 7.14 -16.91
C ARG A 160 11.36 6.45 -15.56
N ASN A 161 10.22 5.83 -15.26
CA ASN A 161 10.00 5.08 -14.02
C ASN A 161 10.54 3.64 -14.07
N ALA A 162 10.58 3.03 -15.27
CA ALA A 162 10.99 1.66 -15.50
C ALA A 162 12.49 1.52 -15.81
N ALA A 163 13.12 2.60 -16.29
CA ALA A 163 14.57 2.69 -16.31
C ALA A 163 15.05 2.42 -14.87
N PRO A 164 15.77 1.30 -14.60
CA PRO A 164 16.52 1.21 -13.36
C PRO A 164 17.34 2.50 -13.31
N SER A 165 17.54 3.14 -12.17
CA SER A 165 18.29 4.41 -12.15
C SER A 165 19.76 4.14 -12.50
N TRP A 166 20.04 3.95 -13.78
CA TRP A 166 21.35 3.93 -14.40
C TRP A 166 21.86 5.35 -14.59
N ASP A 167 21.36 6.27 -13.76
CA ASP A 167 22.11 7.44 -13.35
C ASP A 167 23.50 6.96 -12.92
N THR A 168 24.39 6.98 -13.90
CA THR A 168 25.83 6.82 -13.84
C THR A 168 26.46 7.98 -13.08
N SER A 169 25.65 8.83 -12.44
CA SER A 169 26.10 9.53 -11.26
C SER A 169 26.73 8.53 -10.29
N PRO A 170 27.99 8.74 -9.86
CA PRO A 170 28.65 7.92 -8.85
C PRO A 170 27.87 7.84 -7.52
N MET A 171 26.76 8.58 -7.38
CA MET A 171 25.84 8.54 -6.26
C MET A 171 24.83 7.37 -6.27
N SER A 172 24.62 6.67 -7.39
CA SER A 172 23.66 5.55 -7.48
C SER A 172 24.32 4.17 -7.42
N ARG A 173 25.66 4.08 -7.51
CA ARG A 173 26.35 2.92 -6.93
C ARG A 173 26.05 2.91 -5.44
N GLY A 174 25.71 1.75 -4.90
CA GLY A 174 25.72 1.58 -3.45
C GLY A 174 27.04 2.11 -2.87
N PRO A 175 27.05 2.50 -1.58
CA PRO A 175 28.27 2.94 -0.92
C PRO A 175 29.41 2.01 -1.29
N SER A 176 30.54 2.58 -1.73
CA SER A 176 31.68 1.76 -2.11
C SER A 176 32.11 0.90 -0.92
N GLY A 177 32.68 -0.29 -1.17
CA GLY A 177 33.17 -1.14 -0.08
C GLY A 177 34.12 -0.39 0.86
N ALA A 178 34.91 0.55 0.32
CA ALA A 178 35.79 1.42 1.08
C ALA A 178 35.04 2.41 1.99
N GLU A 179 33.97 3.06 1.51
CA GLU A 179 33.12 3.94 2.34
C GLU A 179 32.44 3.16 3.46
N TYR A 180 31.99 1.94 3.17
CA TYR A 180 31.37 1.07 4.16
C TYR A 180 32.36 0.65 5.25
N GLU A 181 33.59 0.27 4.87
CA GLU A 181 34.64 -0.12 5.81
C GLU A 181 35.10 1.06 6.68
N ALA A 182 35.28 2.24 6.08
CA ALA A 182 35.61 3.47 6.81
C ALA A 182 34.51 3.82 7.84
N PHE A 183 33.24 3.61 7.48
CA PHE A 183 32.12 3.80 8.39
C PHE A 183 32.16 2.81 9.57
N ARG A 184 32.47 1.53 9.31
CA ARG A 184 32.60 0.50 10.36
C ARG A 184 33.77 0.78 11.30
N GLN A 185 34.87 1.32 10.79
CA GLN A 185 36.01 1.75 11.61
C GLN A 185 35.66 2.96 12.49
N ARG A 186 34.92 3.93 11.95
CA ARG A 186 34.52 5.14 12.69
C ARG A 186 33.45 4.86 13.75
N TYR A 187 32.51 3.97 13.44
CA TYR A 187 31.42 3.59 14.31
C TYR A 187 31.43 2.06 14.45
N PRO A 188 32.13 1.49 15.44
CA PRO A 188 32.15 0.05 15.65
C PRO A 188 30.75 -0.50 15.96
N PHE A 189 30.36 -1.61 15.33
CA PHE A 189 29.11 -2.34 15.59
C PHE A 189 29.30 -3.83 15.29
N ASP A 190 28.38 -4.65 15.81
CA ASP A 190 28.40 -6.10 15.70
C ASP A 190 28.03 -6.65 14.31
N ASP A 191 28.29 -7.94 14.09
CA ASP A 191 27.99 -8.59 12.80
C ASP A 191 26.48 -8.70 12.53
N ASP A 192 25.64 -8.73 13.57
CA ASP A 192 24.19 -8.73 13.41
C ASP A 192 23.68 -7.40 12.84
N THR A 193 24.21 -6.28 13.33
CA THR A 193 23.93 -4.95 12.78
C THR A 193 24.48 -4.80 11.38
N HIS A 194 25.67 -5.36 11.10
CA HIS A 194 26.21 -5.45 9.74
C HIS A 194 25.23 -6.15 8.79
N ASN A 195 24.79 -7.36 9.14
CA ASN A 195 23.84 -8.15 8.35
C ASN A 195 22.51 -7.43 8.17
N TYR A 196 22.02 -6.74 9.21
CA TYR A 196 20.81 -5.93 9.15
C TYR A 196 20.94 -4.73 8.19
N LEU A 197 22.10 -4.05 8.19
CA LEU A 197 22.38 -2.92 7.30
C LEU A 197 22.57 -3.38 5.84
N GLN A 198 23.22 -4.53 5.62
CA GLN A 198 23.39 -5.13 4.29
C GLN A 198 22.08 -5.64 3.69
N SER A 199 21.19 -6.23 4.51
CA SER A 199 19.86 -6.63 4.08
C SER A 199 18.88 -5.45 3.92
N SER A 200 19.27 -4.23 4.30
CA SER A 200 18.47 -3.03 4.09
C SER A 200 18.47 -2.58 2.62
N PRO A 201 17.36 -1.94 2.16
CA PRO A 201 17.30 -1.34 0.83
C PRO A 201 18.52 -0.44 0.56
N PRO A 202 19.08 -0.44 -0.68
CA PRO A 202 20.28 0.32 -1.01
C PRO A 202 20.20 1.80 -0.63
N GLU A 203 19.02 2.40 -0.76
CA GLU A 203 18.77 3.81 -0.45
C GLU A 203 18.84 4.08 1.05
N VAL A 204 18.29 3.18 1.87
CA VAL A 204 18.35 3.27 3.34
C VAL A 204 19.79 3.14 3.79
N ARG A 205 20.53 2.16 3.24
CA ARG A 205 21.94 1.95 3.56
C ARG A 205 22.77 3.19 3.27
N ARG A 206 22.59 3.78 2.08
CA ARG A 206 23.26 5.03 1.67
C ARG A 206 22.93 6.17 2.63
N GLN A 207 21.66 6.33 2.98
CA GLN A 207 21.21 7.40 3.86
C GLN A 207 21.76 7.23 5.29
N VAL A 208 21.88 5.99 5.78
CA VAL A 208 22.53 5.67 7.05
C VAL A 208 24.00 6.10 7.00
N LEU A 209 24.76 5.66 6.00
CA LEU A 209 26.18 5.98 5.90
C LEU A 209 26.46 7.48 5.76
N GLN A 210 25.55 8.23 5.11
CA GLN A 210 25.71 9.68 4.90
C GLN A 210 25.21 10.54 6.06
N SER A 211 24.14 10.12 6.73
CA SER A 211 23.39 10.98 7.66
C SER A 211 23.44 10.54 9.11
N PHE A 212 23.99 9.36 9.40
CA PHE A 212 24.12 8.88 10.77
C PHE A 212 25.09 9.77 11.55
N LYS A 213 24.56 10.40 12.60
CA LYS A 213 25.32 11.23 13.55
C LYS A 213 24.88 10.82 14.95
N PRO A 214 25.65 9.97 15.66
CA PRO A 214 25.26 9.56 17.00
C PRO A 214 25.31 10.74 17.98
N PRO A 215 24.55 10.72 19.09
CA PRO A 215 24.58 11.78 20.08
C PRO A 215 25.96 12.01 20.72
N ARG A 216 26.78 10.96 20.78
CA ARG A 216 28.16 10.98 21.29
C ARG A 216 29.06 10.12 20.40
N GLU A 217 30.23 10.64 20.04
CA GLU A 217 31.27 9.91 19.30
C GLU A 217 32.28 9.26 20.28
N GLY A 218 32.88 8.13 19.89
CA GLY A 218 33.84 7.37 20.71
C GLY A 218 33.25 6.26 21.58
N GLU A 219 32.00 5.86 21.36
CA GLU A 219 31.41 4.68 22.03
C GLU A 219 31.98 3.38 21.42
N ALA A 220 32.10 2.34 22.25
CA ALA A 220 32.65 1.05 21.81
C ALA A 220 31.68 0.24 20.94
N ASP A 221 30.38 0.56 20.98
CA ASP A 221 29.33 -0.17 20.26
C ASP A 221 28.18 0.77 19.84
N TYR A 222 27.96 0.90 18.53
CA TYR A 222 26.91 1.69 17.92
C TYR A 222 25.71 0.87 17.41
N SER A 223 25.68 -0.44 17.67
CA SER A 223 24.72 -1.40 17.10
C SER A 223 23.26 -0.96 17.28
N ALA A 224 22.85 -0.67 18.52
CA ALA A 224 21.47 -0.27 18.83
C ALA A 224 21.05 1.06 18.19
N LEU A 225 21.97 2.04 18.14
CA LEU A 225 21.72 3.35 17.54
C LEU A 225 21.55 3.24 16.01
N LEU A 226 22.40 2.44 15.36
CA LEU A 226 22.33 2.18 13.93
C LEU A 226 21.06 1.46 13.53
N ILE A 227 20.68 0.40 14.25
CA ILE A 227 19.42 -0.32 13.99
C ILE A 227 18.22 0.62 14.12
N SER A 228 18.20 1.46 15.16
CA SER A 228 17.12 2.43 15.40
C SER A 228 17.06 3.47 14.29
N PHE A 229 18.20 4.00 13.85
CA PHE A 229 18.27 4.95 12.74
C PHE A 229 17.84 4.32 11.41
N CYS A 230 18.28 3.09 11.12
CA CYS A 230 17.86 2.34 9.93
C CYS A 230 16.34 2.14 9.89
N LYS A 231 15.72 1.77 11.02
CA LYS A 231 14.26 1.63 11.13
C LYS A 231 13.55 2.95 10.83
N LYS A 232 14.02 4.06 11.42
CA LYS A 232 13.49 5.40 11.15
C LYS A 232 13.56 5.78 9.67
N MET A 233 14.69 5.51 9.00
CA MET A 233 14.84 5.79 7.56
C MET A 233 13.90 4.94 6.70
N ARG A 234 13.69 3.66 7.05
CA ARG A 234 12.71 2.79 6.37
C ARG A 234 11.28 3.34 6.53
N GLU A 235 10.91 3.77 7.73
CA GLU A 235 9.58 4.33 8.00
C GLU A 235 9.34 5.64 7.24
N GLN A 236 10.34 6.52 7.13
CA GLN A 236 10.24 7.77 6.37
C GLN A 236 10.16 7.58 4.84
N ARG A 237 10.67 6.46 4.33
CA ARG A 237 10.72 6.13 2.89
C ARG A 237 9.46 5.46 2.39
N LEU A 238 8.68 4.84 3.27
CA LEU A 238 7.35 4.42 2.87
C LEU A 238 6.60 5.71 2.51
N PRO A 239 6.09 5.88 1.27
CA PRO A 239 5.13 6.94 1.03
C PRO A 239 4.04 6.80 2.11
N PRO A 240 3.38 7.89 2.55
CA PRO A 240 2.20 7.81 3.39
C PRO A 240 1.09 7.11 2.59
N GLN A 241 1.25 5.79 2.41
CA GLN A 241 0.21 4.87 2.11
C GLN A 241 -0.77 5.07 3.25
N LEU A 242 -2.03 5.29 2.88
CA LEU A 242 -3.22 5.29 3.70
C LEU A 242 -3.17 4.17 4.76
N THR A 243 -2.40 4.38 5.81
CA THR A 243 -2.22 3.45 6.90
C THR A 243 -3.49 3.57 7.71
N ALA A 244 -4.37 2.59 7.52
CA ALA A 244 -5.38 2.26 8.49
C ALA A 244 -4.74 2.31 9.89
N PRO A 245 -5.37 2.98 10.87
CA PRO A 245 -4.77 3.20 12.18
C PRO A 245 -4.42 1.85 12.81
N GLN A 246 -3.12 1.61 12.97
CA GLN A 246 -2.60 0.49 13.74
C GLN A 246 -2.95 0.73 15.21
N LEU A 247 -3.88 -0.09 15.70
CA LEU A 247 -4.14 -0.33 17.10
C LEU A 247 -2.80 -0.60 17.84
N GLY A 248 -2.62 0.11 18.95
CA GLY A 248 -1.35 0.26 19.66
C GLY A 248 -0.60 -1.03 20.03
N LYS A 249 0.72 -0.94 19.90
CA LYS A 249 1.70 -1.80 20.58
C LYS A 249 1.82 -1.35 22.04
N GLY A 250 1.19 -2.10 22.95
CA GLY A 250 1.51 -2.06 24.37
C GLY A 250 2.83 -2.78 24.65
N GLY A 251 3.66 -2.19 25.51
CA GLY A 251 4.89 -2.81 25.99
C GLY A 251 4.59 -4.01 26.89
N TYR A 252 5.23 -5.14 26.61
CA TYR A 252 5.24 -6.29 27.51
C TYR A 252 6.37 -6.11 28.52
N GLN A 253 6.00 -5.71 29.73
CA GLN A 253 6.83 -5.86 30.91
C GLN A 253 6.61 -7.28 31.43
N SER A 254 7.65 -8.11 31.35
CA SER A 254 7.65 -9.50 31.79
C SER A 254 7.48 -9.59 33.31
N GLN A 255 6.41 -10.23 33.78
CA GLN A 255 6.33 -10.78 35.12
C GLN A 255 6.24 -12.31 35.08
N PRO A 256 6.84 -13.02 36.05
CA PRO A 256 6.93 -14.47 36.05
C PRO A 256 5.59 -15.11 36.47
N ARG A 257 5.11 -16.08 35.68
CA ARG A 257 3.96 -16.90 36.08
C ARG A 257 4.39 -18.04 36.99
N ASN A 258 3.87 -17.94 38.20
CA ASN A 258 3.88 -18.95 39.24
C ASN A 258 2.96 -20.13 38.84
N LEU A 259 3.44 -21.36 39.05
CA LEU A 259 2.71 -22.60 38.91
C LEU A 259 1.74 -22.73 40.10
N GLY A 260 0.45 -22.99 39.85
CA GLY A 260 -0.55 -23.12 40.91
C GLY A 260 -1.79 -23.89 40.46
N VAL A 261 -1.80 -25.17 40.81
CA VAL A 261 -2.90 -26.13 40.76
C VAL A 261 -4.00 -25.73 41.74
N GLY A 262 -5.29 -25.94 41.42
CA GLY A 262 -6.34 -25.87 42.46
C GLY A 262 -7.79 -25.84 41.96
N LEU A 263 -8.43 -27.00 41.98
CA LEU A 263 -9.88 -27.24 41.95
C LEU A 263 -10.66 -26.30 42.88
N TRP A 264 -11.85 -25.81 42.47
CA TRP A 264 -13.04 -25.67 43.34
C TRP A 264 -14.36 -25.78 42.53
N PRO A 265 -15.46 -26.26 43.15
CA PRO A 265 -16.55 -26.94 42.46
C PRO A 265 -17.82 -26.10 42.24
N GLN A 266 -18.62 -26.66 41.33
CA GLN A 266 -20.01 -26.40 40.97
C GLN A 266 -20.95 -26.25 42.17
N MET A 267 -21.69 -25.14 42.23
CA MET A 267 -22.79 -24.95 43.19
C MET A 267 -24.05 -24.42 42.46
N GLN A 268 -25.15 -25.14 42.68
CA GLN A 268 -26.47 -24.97 42.09
C GLN A 268 -27.17 -23.72 42.64
N GLN A 269 -27.94 -23.01 41.80
CA GLN A 269 -28.91 -21.99 42.24
C GLN A 269 -30.34 -22.56 42.17
N PRO A 270 -31.18 -22.35 43.20
CA PRO A 270 -32.59 -22.69 43.18
C PRO A 270 -33.47 -21.56 42.65
N SER A 271 -34.57 -21.99 42.03
CA SER A 271 -35.76 -21.25 41.61
C SER A 271 -36.45 -20.47 42.73
N HIS A 272 -36.87 -19.23 42.48
CA HIS A 272 -38.12 -18.64 42.98
C HIS A 272 -38.56 -17.46 42.10
N GLN A 273 -39.83 -17.47 41.65
CA GLN A 273 -40.55 -16.30 41.10
C GLN A 273 -41.45 -15.65 42.19
N PRO A 274 -42.31 -14.65 41.89
CA PRO A 274 -42.30 -13.27 42.44
C PRO A 274 -43.53 -13.05 43.38
N PRO A 275 -44.01 -11.84 43.81
CA PRO A 275 -44.67 -10.84 42.92
C PRO A 275 -44.68 -9.34 43.40
N TRP A 276 -45.17 -8.47 42.50
CA TRP A 276 -45.79 -7.14 42.72
C TRP A 276 -44.98 -5.82 42.62
N HIS A 277 -45.57 -4.92 41.81
CA HIS A 277 -45.49 -3.46 41.77
C HIS A 277 -44.33 -2.77 41.04
N GLN A 278 -44.48 -2.62 39.72
CA GLN A 278 -44.09 -1.36 39.05
C GLN A 278 -45.31 -0.77 38.32
N PRO A 279 -45.62 0.52 38.50
CA PRO A 279 -46.72 1.19 37.81
C PRO A 279 -46.41 1.43 36.31
N PRO A 280 -47.43 1.53 35.45
CA PRO A 280 -47.25 1.79 34.02
C PRO A 280 -46.72 3.21 33.77
N PRO A 281 -45.91 3.42 32.72
CA PRO A 281 -45.46 4.75 32.31
C PRO A 281 -46.64 5.62 31.82
N PRO A 282 -46.57 6.95 31.99
CA PRO A 282 -47.64 7.86 31.60
C PRO A 282 -47.87 7.89 30.08
N PRO A 283 -49.11 8.14 29.62
CA PRO A 283 -49.43 8.22 28.20
C PRO A 283 -48.79 9.46 27.56
N ALA A 284 -48.25 9.27 26.36
CA ALA A 284 -47.68 10.32 25.54
C ALA A 284 -48.71 11.45 25.24
N PRO A 285 -48.30 12.73 25.22
CA PRO A 285 -49.20 13.82 24.88
C PRO A 285 -49.65 13.71 23.42
N ARG A 286 -50.96 13.55 23.24
CA ARG A 286 -51.66 13.79 21.96
C ARG A 286 -52.02 15.27 21.89
N GLY A 287 -51.63 15.92 20.80
CA GLY A 287 -52.06 17.28 20.41
C GLY A 287 -50.84 18.15 20.08
N GLY A 288 -50.71 18.76 18.91
CA GLY A 288 -51.70 18.99 17.87
C GLY A 288 -51.03 19.23 16.51
N ARG A 289 -51.86 19.20 15.48
CA ARG A 289 -51.53 19.66 14.13
C ARG A 289 -51.14 21.13 14.20
N PHE A 290 -49.84 21.40 14.32
CA PHE A 290 -49.31 22.73 14.11
C PHE A 290 -49.18 22.97 12.61
N ARG A 291 -49.91 24.00 12.21
CA ARG A 291 -50.05 24.55 10.89
C ARG A 291 -48.70 25.12 10.45
N GLU A 292 -48.33 24.68 9.27
CA GLU A 292 -47.25 25.13 8.41
C GLU A 292 -47.10 26.67 8.37
N GLU A 293 -46.21 27.19 9.22
CA GLU A 293 -45.58 28.50 9.04
C GLU A 293 -44.12 28.25 8.65
N ARG A 294 -43.91 28.34 7.34
CA ARG A 294 -42.61 28.42 6.69
C ARG A 294 -41.88 29.67 7.22
N TYR A 295 -40.55 29.57 7.34
CA TYR A 295 -39.58 30.59 7.80
C TYR A 295 -39.12 30.51 9.27
N ALA A 296 -38.47 29.40 9.65
CA ALA A 296 -37.47 29.35 10.74
C ALA A 296 -36.60 28.08 10.63
N GLY A 297 -36.07 27.81 9.43
CA GLY A 297 -35.26 26.60 9.19
C GLY A 297 -33.79 26.99 9.12
N TYR A 298 -33.02 26.79 10.19
CA TYR A 298 -31.55 26.50 10.19
C TYR A 298 -31.00 26.25 11.61
N ASP A 299 -31.75 26.53 12.68
CA ASP A 299 -31.21 26.40 14.06
C ASP A 299 -31.21 24.95 14.61
N GLY A 300 -32.06 24.06 14.10
CA GLY A 300 -32.21 22.71 14.67
C GLY A 300 -30.96 21.84 14.53
N ASP A 301 -30.31 21.89 13.36
CA ASP A 301 -29.14 21.06 13.06
C ASP A 301 -27.91 21.52 13.83
N ASP A 302 -27.78 22.83 14.08
CA ASP A 302 -26.65 23.40 14.81
C ASP A 302 -26.70 23.01 16.29
N VAL A 303 -27.89 22.97 16.90
CA VAL A 303 -28.08 22.51 18.28
C VAL A 303 -27.68 21.03 18.43
N ALA A 304 -28.03 20.18 17.45
CA ALA A 304 -27.65 18.77 17.47
C ALA A 304 -26.14 18.57 17.36
N LEU A 305 -25.46 19.33 16.50
CA LEU A 305 -24.01 19.32 16.36
C LEU A 305 -23.31 19.80 17.64
N HIS A 306 -23.79 20.88 18.26
CA HIS A 306 -23.25 21.36 19.54
C HIS A 306 -23.42 20.34 20.67
N THR A 307 -24.58 19.69 20.75
CA THR A 307 -24.83 18.61 21.72
C THR A 307 -23.88 17.43 21.47
N PHE A 308 -23.65 17.07 20.21
CA PHE A 308 -22.71 16.02 19.85
C PHE A 308 -21.26 16.35 20.23
N ARG A 309 -20.83 17.61 20.04
CA ARG A 309 -19.50 18.11 20.45
C ARG A 309 -19.28 18.02 21.95
N GLN A 310 -20.32 18.26 22.76
CA GLN A 310 -20.23 18.09 24.22
C GLN A 310 -20.03 16.61 24.61
N ARG A 311 -20.69 15.69 23.89
CA ARG A 311 -20.58 14.25 24.13
C ARG A 311 -19.25 13.66 23.68
N TYR A 312 -18.72 14.17 22.57
CA TYR A 312 -17.45 13.74 21.99
C TYR A 312 -16.54 14.96 21.79
N PRO A 313 -15.73 15.32 22.80
CA PRO A 313 -14.81 16.44 22.71
C PRO A 313 -13.94 16.36 21.46
N MET A 314 -13.95 17.43 20.66
CA MET A 314 -13.15 17.57 19.45
C MET A 314 -12.71 19.03 19.29
N ASP A 315 -11.65 19.24 18.52
CA ASP A 315 -11.12 20.55 18.21
C ASP A 315 -12.05 21.35 17.27
N GLU A 316 -11.80 22.65 17.16
CA GLU A 316 -12.62 23.54 16.32
C GLU A 316 -12.57 23.12 14.85
N ARG A 317 -11.44 22.60 14.38
CA ARG A 317 -11.23 22.20 12.99
C ARG A 317 -12.10 21.00 12.61
N ALA A 318 -12.19 19.99 13.48
CA ALA A 318 -13.03 18.82 13.27
C ALA A 318 -14.51 19.20 13.34
N PHE A 319 -14.88 20.11 14.25
CA PHE A 319 -16.24 20.63 14.34
C PHE A 319 -16.63 21.41 13.08
N ASP A 320 -15.79 22.33 12.60
CA ASP A 320 -16.00 23.07 11.36
C ASP A 320 -16.10 22.15 10.14
N PHE A 321 -15.26 21.10 10.10
CA PHE A 321 -15.34 20.08 9.05
C PHE A 321 -16.68 19.34 9.07
N LEU A 322 -17.18 18.97 10.25
CA LEU A 322 -18.47 18.30 10.38
C LEU A 322 -19.63 19.25 10.01
N ARG A 323 -19.61 20.49 10.51
CA ARG A 323 -20.60 21.54 10.21
C ARG A 323 -20.66 21.90 8.72
N SER A 324 -19.52 21.90 8.03
CA SER A 324 -19.45 22.15 6.58
C SER A 324 -19.69 20.91 5.71
N SER A 325 -19.82 19.72 6.31
CA SER A 325 -20.13 18.49 5.57
C SER A 325 -21.60 18.48 5.09
N GLN A 326 -21.91 17.68 4.08
CA GLN A 326 -23.28 17.57 3.56
C GLN A 326 -24.25 17.10 4.67
N PRO A 327 -25.52 17.56 4.69
CA PRO A 327 -26.46 17.26 5.78
C PRO A 327 -26.62 15.76 6.11
N TRP A 328 -26.64 14.90 5.08
CA TRP A 328 -26.73 13.45 5.28
C TRP A 328 -25.46 12.85 5.92
N VAL A 329 -24.28 13.44 5.68
CA VAL A 329 -23.04 13.03 6.36
C VAL A 329 -23.11 13.42 7.83
N GLN A 330 -23.58 14.63 8.12
CA GLN A 330 -23.80 15.09 9.50
C GLN A 330 -24.75 14.13 10.22
N GLN A 331 -25.91 13.83 9.62
CA GLN A 331 -26.88 12.90 10.18
C GLN A 331 -26.28 11.50 10.39
N ALA A 332 -25.54 10.95 9.42
CA ALA A 332 -24.90 9.65 9.55
C ALA A 332 -23.86 9.62 10.69
N VAL A 333 -23.12 10.71 10.91
CA VAL A 333 -22.19 10.87 12.02
C VAL A 333 -22.97 10.93 13.34
N LEU A 334 -23.98 11.79 13.44
CA LEU A 334 -24.81 11.95 14.64
C LEU A 334 -25.49 10.63 15.06
N GLU A 335 -25.97 9.83 14.11
CA GLU A 335 -26.69 8.58 14.38
C GLU A 335 -25.76 7.37 14.64
N ARG A 336 -24.64 7.26 13.90
CA ARG A 336 -23.87 6.00 13.82
C ARG A 336 -22.47 6.09 14.40
N PHE A 337 -22.01 7.28 14.78
CA PHE A 337 -20.71 7.41 15.41
C PHE A 337 -20.74 6.82 16.81
N SER A 338 -20.11 5.65 16.95
CA SER A 338 -19.95 4.92 18.21
C SER A 338 -18.49 4.48 18.34
N PRO A 339 -17.60 5.32 18.91
CA PRO A 339 -16.20 4.99 19.05
C PRO A 339 -16.04 3.83 20.04
N GLN A 340 -15.20 2.83 19.69
CA GLN A 340 -14.96 1.65 20.54
C GLN A 340 -14.11 1.97 21.77
N ARG A 341 -13.37 3.09 21.75
CA ARG A 341 -12.49 3.54 22.83
C ARG A 341 -12.94 4.92 23.28
N GLN A 342 -12.87 5.15 24.59
CA GLN A 342 -13.01 6.49 25.13
C GLN A 342 -11.65 7.18 25.06
N ASP A 343 -11.52 8.14 24.15
CA ASP A 343 -10.34 8.99 24.00
C ASP A 343 -10.66 10.41 24.48
N SER A 344 -9.64 11.18 24.84
CA SER A 344 -9.81 12.60 25.24
C SER A 344 -10.00 13.54 24.04
N ASP A 345 -9.67 13.07 22.83
CA ASP A 345 -9.82 13.82 21.59
C ASP A 345 -10.37 12.92 20.48
N TYR A 346 -11.62 13.19 20.07
CA TYR A 346 -12.31 12.45 19.01
C TYR A 346 -12.12 13.06 17.62
N SER A 347 -11.34 14.14 17.48
CA SER A 347 -11.22 14.92 16.23
C SER A 347 -10.86 14.07 15.02
N ALA A 348 -9.79 13.26 15.13
CA ALA A 348 -9.34 12.40 14.04
C ALA A 348 -10.34 11.28 13.70
N LEU A 349 -11.02 10.71 14.71
CA LEU A 349 -12.00 9.65 14.53
C LEU A 349 -13.25 10.15 13.82
N ILE A 350 -13.74 11.34 14.20
CA ILE A 350 -14.94 11.96 13.61
C ILE A 350 -14.67 12.35 12.16
N ILE A 351 -13.53 13.00 11.87
CA ILE A 351 -13.14 13.35 10.48
C ILE A 351 -13.02 12.10 9.62
N SER A 352 -12.39 11.04 10.13
CA SER A 352 -12.21 9.78 9.39
C SER A 352 -13.56 9.10 9.11
N PHE A 353 -14.47 9.11 10.08
CA PHE A 353 -15.82 8.56 9.91
C PHE A 353 -16.64 9.36 8.90
N ALA A 354 -16.63 10.68 8.98
CA ALA A 354 -17.32 11.56 8.04
C ALA A 354 -16.79 11.41 6.60
N LYS A 355 -15.47 11.29 6.42
CA LYS A 355 -14.86 10.98 5.11
C LYS A 355 -15.32 9.62 4.57
N LYS A 356 -15.34 8.59 5.42
CA LYS A 356 -15.82 7.25 5.04
C LYS A 356 -17.29 7.26 4.65
N CYS A 357 -18.14 8.03 5.33
CA CYS A 357 -19.53 8.23 4.92
C CYS A 357 -19.60 8.78 3.49
N ARG A 358 -18.83 9.84 3.19
CA ARG A 358 -18.74 10.47 1.87
C ARG A 358 -18.25 9.51 0.78
N GLU A 359 -17.19 8.76 1.03
CA GLU A 359 -16.64 7.77 0.08
C GLU A 359 -17.66 6.67 -0.24
N ARG A 360 -18.47 6.25 0.75
CA ARG A 360 -19.49 5.22 0.53
C ARG A 360 -20.61 5.66 -0.41
N ASP A 361 -20.94 6.94 -0.43
CA ASP A 361 -21.91 7.53 -1.37
C ASP A 361 -21.30 7.65 -2.78
N GLN A 362 -20.01 8.02 -2.88
CA GLN A 362 -19.29 8.05 -4.17
C GLN A 362 -19.11 6.66 -4.77
N ALA A 363 -18.77 5.66 -3.96
CA ALA A 363 -18.58 4.28 -4.40
C ALA A 363 -19.90 3.53 -4.64
N GLY A 364 -20.99 3.96 -4.00
CA GLY A 364 -22.32 3.33 -4.09
C GLY A 364 -23.30 4.03 -5.04
N GLY A 365 -22.82 4.99 -5.83
CA GLY A 365 -23.62 5.96 -6.61
C GLY A 365 -24.50 5.41 -7.75
N LEU A 366 -24.88 4.13 -7.76
CA LEU A 366 -25.80 3.60 -8.77
C LEU A 366 -26.98 2.75 -8.24
N ASP A 367 -27.06 2.35 -6.97
CA ASP A 367 -28.11 1.36 -6.61
C ASP A 367 -28.79 1.45 -5.24
N ALA A 368 -28.58 2.53 -4.47
CA ALA A 368 -29.36 2.75 -3.26
C ALA A 368 -30.47 3.77 -3.52
N LYS A 369 -31.68 3.27 -3.80
CA LYS A 369 -32.95 4.02 -3.70
C LYS A 369 -32.95 4.85 -2.41
N ARG A 370 -32.67 6.15 -2.53
CA ARG A 370 -32.86 7.09 -1.42
C ARG A 370 -34.34 7.05 -1.03
N PRO A 371 -34.70 6.79 0.24
CA PRO A 371 -36.07 7.03 0.69
C PRO A 371 -36.33 8.53 0.50
N ARG A 372 -37.27 8.87 -0.38
CA ARG A 372 -37.79 10.24 -0.46
C ARG A 372 -38.43 10.53 0.89
N VAL A 373 -37.81 11.41 1.66
CA VAL A 373 -38.42 12.04 2.82
C VAL A 373 -39.51 12.95 2.25
N TYR A 374 -40.78 12.62 2.54
CA TYR A 374 -41.95 13.45 2.24
C TYR A 374 -42.25 14.35 3.43
#